data_AF-A0A2N4SPY3-F1
#
_entry.id   AF-A0A2N4SPY3-F1
#
_cell.length_a   1.000
_cell.length_b   1.000
_cell.length_c   1.000
_cell.angle_alpha   90.00
_cell.angle_beta   90.00
_cell.angle_gamma   90.00
#
_symmetry.space_group_name_H-M   'P 1'
#
loop_
_entity.id
_entity.type
_entity.pdbx_description
1 polymer ?
#
loop_
_entity_poly.entity_id
_entity_poly.type
_entity_poly.pdbx_seq_one_letter_code
_entity_poly.pdbx_strand_id
1 'polypeptide(L)'
;MFASDLNNVLSCKYTKTTPPDELGGTLYMCIAGKAETAKVFINKDEKTGKVENLKIMWNDWFKEAGYGVHPDKKEATGFINLLSKRLTPALTAPMLKAFEGKATATFSSDAWDVKYTYNRGPAIDERLFVFTPR
;
A
#
# COMPACT_ATOMS: atom_id res chain seq x y z
N MET A 1 5.35 -3.97 17.20
CA MET A 1 6.74 -3.65 16.81
C MET A 1 6.76 -3.01 15.40
N PHE A 2 5.98 -1.95 15.10
CA PHE A 2 5.65 -1.72 13.67
C PHE A 2 5.76 -0.30 13.11
N ALA A 3 5.41 0.79 13.81
CA ALA A 3 5.45 2.12 13.16
C ALA A 3 6.87 2.68 12.92
N SER A 4 7.78 2.54 13.89
CA SER A 4 9.19 2.98 13.76
C SER A 4 9.98 2.14 12.76
N ASP A 5 9.65 0.85 12.64
CA ASP A 5 10.33 -0.09 11.75
C ASP A 5 9.98 0.15 10.28
N LEU A 6 8.74 0.55 9.99
CA LEU A 6 8.30 0.77 8.61
C LEU A 6 8.92 2.02 7.97
N ASN A 7 9.24 3.04 8.76
CA ASN A 7 10.03 4.20 8.29
C ASN A 7 11.42 3.78 7.80
N ASN A 8 12.07 2.85 8.53
CA ASN A 8 13.36 2.29 8.15
C ASN A 8 13.25 1.33 6.95
N VAL A 9 12.12 0.62 6.82
CA VAL A 9 11.88 -0.33 5.73
C VAL A 9 11.63 0.39 4.42
N LEU A 10 10.75 1.38 4.39
CA LEU A 10 10.25 1.96 3.15
C LEU A 10 11.24 2.91 2.47
N SER A 11 12.33 3.34 3.13
CA SER A 11 13.33 4.29 2.60
C SER A 11 12.67 5.48 1.88
N CYS A 12 11.59 5.98 2.46
CA CYS A 12 10.62 6.77 1.72
C CYS A 12 11.10 8.21 1.56
N LYS A 13 11.08 8.73 0.32
CA LYS A 13 11.53 10.10 0.02
C LYS A 13 10.57 11.16 0.58
N TYR A 14 9.27 10.87 0.58
CA TYR A 14 8.25 11.76 1.14
C TYR A 14 7.40 11.00 2.13
N THR A 15 7.47 11.42 3.39
CA THR A 15 6.64 10.88 4.46
C THR A 15 5.73 11.98 4.99
N LYS A 16 4.48 11.61 5.27
CA LYS A 16 3.53 12.47 5.97
C LYS A 16 2.90 11.67 7.11
N THR A 17 2.88 12.25 8.29
CA THR A 17 2.18 11.71 9.44
C THR A 17 1.01 12.64 9.74
N THR A 18 -0.21 12.12 9.72
CA THR A 18 -1.39 12.87 10.16
C THR A 18 -1.67 12.46 11.60
N PRO A 19 -1.74 13.43 12.54
CA PRO A 19 -2.07 13.13 13.92
C PRO A 19 -3.49 12.56 14.04
N PRO A 20 -3.78 11.80 15.11
CA PRO A 20 -5.11 11.26 15.34
C PRO A 20 -6.15 12.37 15.50
N ASP A 21 -7.36 12.13 15.00
CA ASP A 21 -8.55 12.93 15.25
C ASP A 21 -9.57 12.16 16.12
N GLU A 22 -10.75 12.75 16.32
CA GLU A 22 -11.83 12.15 17.13
C GLU A 22 -12.34 10.81 16.60
N LEU A 23 -12.07 10.48 15.32
CA LEU A 23 -12.47 9.24 14.66
C LEU A 23 -11.36 8.17 14.67
N GLY A 24 -10.14 8.56 15.05
CA GLY A 24 -9.11 7.67 15.57
C GLY A 24 -7.90 7.41 14.66
N GLY A 25 -6.74 7.28 15.33
CA GLY A 25 -5.50 6.69 14.82
C GLY A 25 -4.53 7.62 14.10
N THR A 26 -3.23 7.37 14.25
CA THR A 26 -2.19 8.06 13.46
C THR A 26 -2.13 7.44 12.08
N LEU A 27 -2.26 8.27 11.05
CA LEU A 27 -2.06 7.86 9.66
C LEU A 27 -0.64 8.20 9.23
N TYR A 28 0.20 7.18 9.10
CA TYR A 28 1.47 7.33 8.40
C TYR A 28 1.27 7.08 6.90
N MET A 29 1.85 7.95 6.09
CA MET A 29 1.82 7.86 4.63
C MET A 29 3.24 7.97 4.07
N CYS A 30 3.57 7.05 3.17
CA CYS A 30 4.75 7.10 2.33
C CYS A 30 4.31 7.27 0.87
N ILE A 31 4.84 8.26 0.17
CA ILE A 31 4.58 8.51 -1.24
C ILE A 31 5.87 8.34 -2.03
N ALA A 32 5.80 7.64 -3.15
CA ALA A 32 6.94 7.43 -4.04
C ALA A 32 6.58 7.69 -5.51
N GLY A 33 7.65 7.86 -6.29
CA GLY A 33 7.57 8.11 -7.71
C GLY A 33 7.49 9.60 -8.05
N LYS A 34 7.69 9.93 -9.33
CA LYS A 34 7.71 11.31 -9.81
C LYS A 34 6.29 11.87 -9.94
N ALA A 35 5.31 11.00 -10.25
CA ALA A 35 3.91 11.39 -10.33
C ALA A 35 3.16 11.25 -9.00
N GLU A 36 3.83 10.77 -7.95
CA GLU A 36 3.28 10.58 -6.60
C GLU A 36 2.06 9.63 -6.56
N THR A 37 2.02 8.67 -7.47
CA THR A 37 0.89 7.75 -7.64
C THR A 37 1.02 6.44 -6.88
N ALA A 38 2.22 6.09 -6.40
CA ALA A 38 2.47 4.95 -5.54
C ALA A 38 2.50 5.38 -4.07
N LYS A 39 1.65 4.78 -3.23
CA LYS A 39 1.45 5.19 -1.83
C LYS A 39 1.37 3.98 -0.89
N VAL A 40 1.93 4.12 0.29
CA VAL A 40 1.71 3.22 1.43
C VAL A 40 1.06 4.00 2.55
N PHE A 41 0.04 3.42 3.16
CA PHE A 41 -0.65 3.96 4.33
C PHE A 41 -0.57 2.97 5.47
N ILE A 42 -0.39 3.46 6.69
CA ILE A 42 -0.41 2.65 7.91
C ILE A 42 -1.32 3.36 8.88
N ASN A 43 -2.43 2.71 9.21
CA ASN A 43 -3.31 3.19 10.27
C ASN A 43 -2.94 2.51 11.57
N LYS A 44 -2.70 3.31 12.62
CA LYS A 44 -2.33 2.82 13.94
C LYS A 44 -3.27 3.40 14.98
N ASP A 45 -3.85 2.53 15.79
CA ASP A 45 -4.56 2.94 17.01
C ASP A 45 -3.52 3.45 18.03
N GLU A 46 -3.61 4.73 18.39
CA GLU A 46 -2.72 5.36 19.36
C GLU A 46 -2.98 4.92 20.81
N LYS A 47 -4.20 4.48 21.14
CA LYS A 47 -4.53 3.98 22.48
C LYS A 47 -3.90 2.62 22.74
N THR A 48 -3.92 1.74 21.74
CA THR A 48 -3.40 0.37 21.89
C THR A 48 -2.01 0.16 21.31
N GLY A 49 -1.52 1.12 20.51
CA GLY A 49 -0.25 1.00 19.79
C GLY A 49 -0.28 0.04 18.61
N LYS A 50 -1.46 -0.54 18.29
CA LYS A 50 -1.62 -1.59 17.28
C LYS A 50 -1.83 -1.00 15.89
N VAL A 51 -1.29 -1.66 14.87
CA VAL A 51 -1.62 -1.37 13.48
C VAL A 51 -3.01 -1.91 13.22
N GLU A 52 -3.94 -1.07 12.75
CA GLU A 52 -5.29 -1.50 12.38
C GLU A 52 -5.32 -2.01 10.94
N ASN A 53 -4.59 -1.34 10.05
CA ASN A 53 -4.39 -1.80 8.68
C ASN A 53 -3.16 -1.15 8.06
N LEU A 54 -2.63 -1.82 7.04
CA LEU A 54 -1.64 -1.28 6.11
C LEU A 54 -2.23 -1.33 4.70
N LYS A 55 -2.04 -0.27 3.91
CA LYS A 55 -2.51 -0.21 2.53
C LYS A 55 -1.36 0.07 1.58
N ILE A 56 -1.36 -0.59 0.43
CA ILE A 56 -0.46 -0.26 -0.69
C ILE A 56 -1.35 0.12 -1.88
N MET A 57 -1.24 1.35 -2.33
CA MET A 57 -2.07 1.92 -3.38
C MET A 57 -1.19 2.32 -4.57
N TRP A 58 -1.71 2.05 -5.76
CA TRP A 58 -1.22 2.64 -6.99
C TRP A 58 -2.38 3.22 -7.79
N ASN A 59 -2.34 4.53 -8.00
CA ASN A 59 -3.24 5.23 -8.90
C ASN A 59 -2.66 5.16 -10.31
N ASP A 60 -3.04 4.10 -11.02
CA ASP A 60 -2.51 3.76 -12.33
C ASP A 60 -3.15 4.62 -13.42
N TRP A 61 -2.52 5.76 -13.74
CA TRP A 61 -2.93 6.62 -14.84
C TRP A 61 -2.67 5.92 -16.17
N PHE A 62 -3.72 5.44 -16.83
CA PHE A 62 -3.63 4.79 -18.13
C PHE A 62 -3.86 5.78 -19.31
N LYS A 63 -3.97 7.07 -19.00
CA LYS A 63 -3.98 8.18 -19.95
C LYS A 63 -2.83 9.13 -19.61
N GLU A 64 -2.22 9.70 -20.65
CA GLU A 64 -1.15 10.68 -20.48
C GLU A 64 -1.65 11.94 -19.75
N ALA A 65 -0.99 12.28 -18.66
CA ALA A 65 -1.29 13.44 -17.82
C ALA A 65 -0.03 14.22 -17.42
N GLY A 66 1.07 14.07 -18.20
CA GLY A 66 2.34 14.79 -18.00
C GLY A 66 3.46 13.98 -17.36
N TYR A 67 3.21 12.72 -16.98
CA TYR A 67 4.18 11.84 -16.33
C TYR A 67 4.36 10.47 -17.00
N GLY A 68 3.78 10.27 -18.19
CA GLY A 68 3.72 8.97 -18.85
C GLY A 68 2.45 8.20 -18.53
N VAL A 69 2.14 7.20 -19.35
CA VAL A 69 1.18 6.13 -19.02
C VAL A 69 1.79 5.19 -17.98
N HIS A 70 0.97 4.73 -17.04
CA HIS A 70 1.34 3.84 -15.94
C HIS A 70 2.50 4.39 -15.08
N PRO A 71 2.45 5.65 -14.64
CA PRO A 71 3.54 6.26 -13.89
C PRO A 71 3.75 5.54 -12.56
N ASP A 72 4.98 5.53 -12.06
CA ASP A 72 5.37 4.97 -10.75
C ASP A 72 5.06 3.47 -10.52
N LYS A 73 4.79 2.70 -11.58
CA LYS A 73 4.55 1.24 -11.50
C LYS A 73 5.69 0.52 -10.78
N LYS A 74 6.93 0.93 -11.02
CA LYS A 74 8.14 0.33 -10.42
C LYS A 74 8.15 0.52 -8.90
N GLU A 75 7.80 1.71 -8.44
CA GLU A 75 7.72 2.08 -7.03
C GLU A 75 6.59 1.30 -6.34
N ALA A 76 5.40 1.24 -6.95
CA ALA A 76 4.29 0.46 -6.42
C ALA A 76 4.62 -1.05 -6.31
N THR A 77 5.26 -1.60 -7.35
CA THR A 77 5.74 -3.00 -7.34
C THR A 77 6.80 -3.21 -6.27
N GLY A 78 7.69 -2.23 -6.08
CA GLY A 78 8.70 -2.22 -5.02
C GLY A 78 8.08 -2.30 -3.63
N PHE A 79 7.05 -1.50 -3.36
CA PHE A 79 6.32 -1.56 -2.08
C PHE A 79 5.69 -2.93 -1.84
N ILE A 80 5.00 -3.50 -2.84
CA ILE A 80 4.39 -4.83 -2.72
C ILE A 80 5.46 -5.86 -2.41
N ASN A 81 6.53 -5.91 -3.19
CA ASN A 81 7.62 -6.88 -3.01
C ASN A 81 8.27 -6.75 -1.62
N LEU A 82 8.58 -5.53 -1.19
CA LEU A 82 9.24 -5.26 0.09
C LEU A 82 8.35 -5.64 1.28
N LEU A 83 7.09 -5.18 1.27
CA LEU A 83 6.17 -5.37 2.39
C LEU A 83 5.65 -6.79 2.47
N SER A 84 5.27 -7.40 1.35
CA SER A 84 4.83 -8.80 1.34
C SER A 84 5.95 -9.75 1.75
N LYS A 85 7.21 -9.51 1.34
CA LYS A 85 8.35 -10.33 1.83
C LYS A 85 8.54 -10.27 3.33
N ARG A 86 8.21 -9.14 3.96
CA ARG A 86 8.38 -8.95 5.41
C ARG A 86 7.18 -9.43 6.23
N LEU A 87 5.97 -9.19 5.73
CA LEU A 87 4.73 -9.45 6.46
C LEU A 87 4.11 -10.81 6.13
N THR A 88 4.22 -11.23 4.86
CA THR A 88 3.56 -12.42 4.32
C THR A 88 4.44 -13.10 3.26
N PRO A 89 5.65 -13.59 3.60
CA PRO A 89 6.65 -14.00 2.61
C PRO A 89 6.11 -15.01 1.57
N ALA A 90 5.36 -16.02 2.04
CA ALA A 90 4.75 -17.05 1.19
C ALA A 90 3.72 -16.50 0.18
N LEU A 91 3.16 -15.30 0.44
CA LEU A 91 2.16 -14.66 -0.41
C LEU A 91 2.78 -13.64 -1.39
N THR A 92 4.09 -13.38 -1.33
CA THR A 92 4.76 -12.37 -2.18
C THR A 92 4.49 -12.58 -3.67
N ALA A 93 4.79 -13.77 -4.18
CA ALA A 93 4.62 -14.10 -5.60
C ALA A 93 3.14 -14.03 -6.07
N PRO A 94 2.16 -14.63 -5.38
CA PRO A 94 0.77 -14.51 -5.79
C PRO A 94 0.22 -13.08 -5.67
N MET A 95 0.70 -12.27 -4.71
CA MET A 95 0.34 -10.86 -4.61
C MET A 95 0.88 -10.04 -5.79
N LEU A 96 2.14 -10.23 -6.18
CA LEU A 96 2.70 -9.57 -7.37
C LEU A 96 1.93 -9.96 -8.63
N LYS A 97 1.58 -11.24 -8.77
CA LYS A 97 0.74 -11.72 -9.89
C LYS A 97 -0.65 -11.07 -9.89
N ALA A 98 -1.29 -10.95 -8.73
CA ALA A 98 -2.60 -10.29 -8.65
C ALA A 98 -2.52 -8.80 -9.02
N PHE A 99 -1.43 -8.13 -8.66
CA PHE A 99 -1.21 -6.71 -8.98
C PHE A 99 -1.13 -6.43 -10.48
N GLU A 100 -0.70 -7.40 -11.29
CA GLU A 100 -0.69 -7.33 -12.75
C GLU A 100 -2.09 -7.51 -13.36
N GLY A 101 -3.00 -8.15 -12.62
CA GLY A 101 -4.36 -8.44 -13.02
C GLY A 101 -5.32 -7.25 -12.92
N LYS A 102 -6.60 -7.52 -13.19
CA LYS A 102 -7.70 -6.55 -13.07
C LYS A 102 -8.85 -7.07 -12.19
N ALA A 103 -8.61 -8.16 -11.46
CA ALA A 103 -9.60 -8.83 -10.64
C ALA A 103 -9.24 -8.68 -9.16
N THR A 104 -10.27 -8.55 -8.32
CA THR A 104 -10.13 -8.63 -6.86
C THR A 104 -9.54 -9.98 -6.47
N ALA A 105 -8.67 -9.98 -5.46
CA ALA A 105 -8.10 -11.20 -4.90
C ALA A 105 -8.02 -11.09 -3.38
N THR A 106 -8.05 -12.22 -2.68
CA THR A 106 -7.87 -12.29 -1.24
C THR A 106 -6.81 -13.33 -0.90
N PHE A 107 -6.01 -13.04 0.10
CA PHE A 107 -4.96 -13.91 0.60
C PHE A 107 -4.99 -13.88 2.13
N SER A 108 -4.51 -14.95 2.76
CA SER A 108 -4.46 -15.03 4.21
C SER A 108 -3.17 -15.71 4.64
N SER A 109 -2.60 -15.22 5.74
CA SER A 109 -1.54 -15.87 6.51
C SER A 109 -1.97 -16.00 7.97
N ASP A 110 -1.09 -16.52 8.82
CA ASP A 110 -1.37 -16.64 10.25
C ASP A 110 -1.60 -15.28 10.93
N ALA A 111 -0.97 -14.21 10.42
CA ALA A 111 -0.99 -12.89 11.04
C ALA A 111 -1.80 -11.84 10.27
N TRP A 112 -2.13 -12.08 8.99
CA TRP A 112 -2.73 -11.07 8.12
C TRP A 112 -3.77 -11.64 7.17
N ASP A 113 -4.88 -10.93 7.04
CA ASP A 113 -5.76 -11.00 5.88
C ASP A 113 -5.41 -9.89 4.90
N VAL A 114 -5.28 -10.24 3.63
CA VAL A 114 -4.85 -9.32 2.57
C VAL A 114 -5.88 -9.31 1.46
N LYS A 115 -6.47 -8.14 1.18
CA LYS A 115 -7.40 -7.94 0.07
C LYS A 115 -6.78 -7.06 -1.00
N TYR A 116 -6.78 -7.53 -2.24
CA TYR A 116 -6.48 -6.77 -3.43
C TYR A 116 -7.76 -6.33 -4.13
N THR A 117 -7.83 -5.07 -4.54
CA THR A 117 -8.92 -4.53 -5.36
C THR A 117 -8.37 -3.79 -6.59
N TYR A 118 -9.13 -3.85 -7.67
CA TYR A 118 -8.92 -3.11 -8.90
C TYR A 118 -10.21 -2.39 -9.27
N ASN A 119 -10.17 -1.06 -9.37
CA ASN A 119 -11.30 -0.23 -9.75
C ASN A 119 -10.95 0.58 -10.99
N ARG A 120 -11.65 0.33 -12.10
CA ARG A 120 -11.48 1.06 -13.36
C ARG A 120 -12.16 2.42 -13.28
N GLY A 121 -11.39 3.50 -13.32
CA GLY A 121 -11.91 4.86 -13.48
C GLY A 121 -11.90 5.34 -14.95
N PRO A 122 -12.30 6.59 -15.21
CA PRO A 122 -12.30 7.18 -16.54
C PRO A 122 -10.89 7.50 -17.09
N ALA A 123 -9.90 7.69 -16.20
CA ALA A 123 -8.51 7.99 -16.56
C ALA A 123 -7.46 7.30 -15.67
N ILE A 124 -7.89 6.80 -14.50
CA ILE A 124 -7.04 6.20 -13.48
C ILE A 124 -7.65 4.85 -13.09
N ASP A 125 -6.83 3.82 -13.01
CA ASP A 125 -7.17 2.56 -12.37
C ASP A 125 -6.66 2.59 -10.93
N GLU A 126 -7.53 2.43 -9.95
CA GLU A 126 -7.09 2.26 -8.56
C GLU A 126 -6.72 0.80 -8.34
N ARG A 127 -5.49 0.55 -7.91
CA ARG A 127 -4.99 -0.77 -7.51
C ARG A 127 -4.60 -0.71 -6.05
N LEU A 128 -5.29 -1.47 -5.20
CA LEU A 128 -5.18 -1.32 -3.75
C LEU A 128 -5.05 -2.68 -3.07
N PHE A 129 -3.97 -2.88 -2.32
CA PHE A 129 -3.85 -3.90 -1.29
C PHE A 129 -4.20 -3.32 0.08
N VAL A 130 -4.96 -4.07 0.87
CA VAL A 130 -5.24 -3.78 2.28
C VAL A 130 -4.86 -5.01 3.10
N PHE A 131 -3.96 -4.83 4.04
CA PHE A 131 -3.54 -5.80 5.05
C PHE A 131 -4.27 -5.47 6.34
N THR A 132 -5.00 -6.45 6.88
CA THR A 132 -5.70 -6.38 8.15
C THR A 132 -5.11 -7.43 9.09
N PRO A 133 -4.63 -7.06 10.28
CA PRO A 133 -4.12 -8.04 11.23
C PRO A 133 -5.22 -8.99 11.70
N ARG A 134 -4.83 -10.23 12.03
CA ARG A 134 -5.67 -11.23 12.68
C ARG A 134 -5.55 -11.21 14.20
#